data_AF-A0A3D5SN11-F1
#
_entry.id   AF-A0A3D5SN11-F1
#
_cell.length_a   1.000
_cell.length_b   1.000
_cell.length_c   1.000
_cell.angle_alpha   90.00
_cell.angle_beta   90.00
_cell.angle_gamma   90.00
#
_symmetry.space_group_name_H-M   'P 1'
#
loop_
_entity.id
_entity.type
_entity.pdbx_description
1 polymer ?
#
loop_
_entity_poly.entity_id
_entity_poly.type
_entity_poly.pdbx_seq_one_letter_code
_entity_poly.pdbx_strand_id
1 'polypeptide(L)' 'ATGLPFASNVPNMMHACGHDAHVACALGAAMLLAKSSVSGTVRFLFQPSEEQKDEEGRSG' A
#
# COMPACT_ATOMS: atom_id res chain seq x y z
N ALA A 1 5.90 20.03 4.87
CA ALA A 1 4.74 19.25 5.30
C ALA A 1 3.46 19.86 4.73
N THR A 2 2.42 19.07 4.47
CA THR A 2 1.18 19.52 3.78
C THR A 2 0.25 20.37 4.65
N GLY A 3 0.47 20.44 5.97
CA GLY A 3 -0.40 21.17 6.91
C GLY A 3 -1.71 20.44 7.24
N LEU A 4 -1.91 19.23 6.73
CA LEU A 4 -3.08 18.41 7.04
C LEU A 4 -2.93 17.75 8.43
N PRO A 5 -4.05 17.47 9.14
CA PRO A 5 -4.00 16.86 10.47
C PRO A 5 -3.41 15.44 10.48
N PHE A 6 -3.36 14.78 9.32
CA PHE A 6 -2.77 13.46 9.12
C PHE A 6 -1.45 13.51 8.33
N ALA A 7 -0.81 14.70 8.24
CA ALA A 7 0.49 14.81 7.59
C ALA A 7 1.53 13.90 8.26
N SER A 8 2.52 13.45 7.47
CA SER A 8 3.59 12.60 7.96
C SER A 8 4.32 13.21 9.18
N ASN A 9 4.55 12.38 10.19
CA ASN A 9 5.39 12.71 11.34
C ASN A 9 6.89 12.50 11.07
N VAL A 10 7.25 11.92 9.91
CA VAL A 10 8.64 11.69 9.51
C VAL A 10 9.10 12.86 8.64
N PRO A 11 10.15 13.61 9.04
CA PRO A 11 10.65 14.74 8.27
C PRO A 11 11.00 14.35 6.84
N ASN A 12 10.57 15.17 5.88
CA ASN A 12 10.83 15.01 4.44
C ASN A 12 10.29 13.72 3.79
N MET A 13 9.44 12.95 4.48
CA MET A 13 8.81 11.75 3.95
C MET A 13 7.29 11.93 3.84
N MET A 14 6.70 11.38 2.79
CA MET A 14 5.25 11.38 2.56
C MET A 14 4.88 10.19 1.66
N HIS A 15 3.68 9.64 1.83
CA HIS A 15 3.03 8.81 0.82
C HIS A 15 2.46 9.68 -0.31
N ALA A 16 3.35 10.32 -1.08
CA ALA A 16 2.95 11.29 -2.11
C ALA A 16 2.28 10.63 -3.34
N CYS A 17 2.52 9.34 -3.56
CA CYS A 17 1.91 8.54 -4.63
C CYS A 17 0.67 7.75 -4.17
N GLY A 18 0.20 7.97 -2.92
CA GLY A 18 -1.03 7.33 -2.42
C GLY A 18 -0.89 5.87 -2.01
N HIS A 19 0.32 5.39 -1.72
CA HIS A 19 0.56 4.01 -1.28
C HIS A 19 -0.12 3.68 0.06
N ASP A 20 -0.30 4.67 0.93
CA ASP A 20 -1.15 4.57 2.12
C ASP A 20 -2.61 4.25 1.76
N ALA A 21 -3.19 4.95 0.79
CA ALA A 21 -4.56 4.72 0.32
C ALA A 21 -4.71 3.34 -0.35
N HIS A 22 -3.77 2.95 -1.21
CA HIS A 22 -3.78 1.62 -1.84
C HIS A 22 -3.77 0.50 -0.80
N VAL A 23 -2.88 0.59 0.20
CA VAL A 23 -2.79 -0.41 1.28
C VAL A 23 -4.06 -0.43 2.13
N ALA A 24 -4.63 0.72 2.48
CA ALA A 24 -5.87 0.80 3.25
C ALA A 24 -7.05 0.16 2.50
N CYS A 25 -7.20 0.45 1.21
CA CYS A 25 -8.23 -0.15 0.36
C CYS A 25 -8.05 -1.67 0.22
N ALA A 26 -6.82 -2.13 -0.05
CA ALA A 26 -6.52 -3.55 -0.18
C ALA A 26 -6.80 -4.31 1.12
N LEU A 27 -6.45 -3.74 2.28
CA LEU A 27 -6.77 -4.32 3.58
C LEU A 27 -8.29 -4.38 3.81
N GLY A 28 -9.03 -3.32 3.50
CA GLY A 28 -10.49 -3.30 3.58
C GLY A 28 -11.13 -4.39 2.70
N ALA A 29 -10.65 -4.55 1.47
CA ALA A 29 -11.08 -5.63 0.58
C ALA A 29 -10.77 -7.01 1.15
N ALA A 30 -9.58 -7.20 1.74
CA ALA A 30 -9.20 -8.46 2.39
C ALA A 30 -10.13 -8.80 3.56
N MET A 31 -10.51 -7.81 4.38
CA MET A 31 -11.43 -8.00 5.50
C MET A 31 -12.84 -8.40 5.04
N LEU A 32 -13.32 -7.85 3.93
CA LEU A 32 -14.61 -8.21 3.34
C LEU A 32 -14.54 -9.62 2.73
N LEU A 33 -13.49 -9.90 1.95
CA LEU A 33 -13.30 -11.18 1.28
C LEU A 33 -13.10 -12.33 2.27
N ALA A 34 -12.45 -12.08 3.41
CA ALA A 34 -12.29 -13.06 4.49
C ALA A 34 -13.63 -13.55 5.07
N LYS A 35 -14.71 -12.77 4.91
CA LYS A 35 -16.07 -13.13 5.36
C LYS A 35 -16.94 -13.68 4.24
N SER A 36 -16.42 -13.74 3.02
CA SER A 36 -17.15 -14.15 1.81
C SER A 36 -16.77 -15.56 1.37
N SER A 37 -17.68 -16.24 0.67
CA SER A 37 -17.37 -17.50 -0.02
C SER A 37 -16.88 -17.20 -1.43
N VAL A 38 -15.56 -17.11 -1.61
CA VAL A 38 -14.92 -17.04 -2.93
C VAL A 38 -14.53 -18.43 -3.39
N SER A 39 -14.75 -18.73 -4.67
CA SER A 39 -14.25 -19.96 -5.29
C SER A 39 -12.74 -19.80 -5.53
N GLY A 40 -11.95 -20.71 -4.97
CA GLY A 40 -10.49 -20.68 -5.06
C GLY A 40 -9.83 -19.84 -3.97
N THR A 41 -8.61 -19.35 -4.26
CA THR A 41 -7.75 -18.67 -3.29
C THR A 41 -7.43 -17.26 -3.75
N VAL A 42 -7.71 -16.26 -2.90
CA VAL A 42 -7.27 -14.88 -3.11
C VAL A 42 -6.00 -14.65 -2.30
N ARG A 43 -4.93 -14.15 -2.95
CA ARG A 43 -3.69 -13.75 -2.29
C ARG A 43 -3.51 -12.24 -2.42
N PHE A 44 -3.36 -11.57 -1.29
CA PHE A 44 -3.02 -10.14 -1.25
C PHE A 44 -1.50 -9.99 -1.20
N LEU A 45 -0.95 -9.18 -2.10
CA LEU A 45 0.47 -8.84 -2.13
C LEU A 45 0.62 -7.35 -1.84
N PHE A 46 1.30 -7.04 -0.74
CA PHE A 46 1.67 -5.68 -0.35
C PHE A 46 3.14 -5.49 -0.72
N GLN A 47 3.38 -4.95 -1.92
CA GLN A 47 4.73 -4.81 -2.46
C GLN A 47 5.45 -3.60 -1.84
N PRO A 48 6.62 -3.78 -1.21
CA PRO A 48 7.46 -2.66 -0.81
C PRO A 48 8.18 -2.05 -2.02
N SER A 49 8.88 -0.92 -1.79
CA SER A 49 9.89 -0.37 -2.72
C SER A 49 9.43 -0.05 -4.15
N GLU A 50 8.12 0.07 -4.41
CA GLU A 50 7.61 0.32 -5.77
C GLU A 50 8.27 1.52 -6.47
N GLU A 51 8.52 2.59 -5.70
CA GLU A 51 9.07 3.86 -6.17
C GLU A 51 10.54 3.77 -6.64
N GLN A 52 11.25 2.70 -6.31
CA GLN A 52 12.68 2.56 -6.59
C GLN A 52 12.98 1.28 -7.38
N LYS A 53 14.18 1.24 -7.95
CA LYS A 53 14.70 0.07 -8.66
C LYS A 53 16.02 -0.37 -8.04
N ASP A 54 16.26 -1.67 -8.01
CA ASP A 54 17.55 -2.27 -7.65
C ASP A 54 18.60 -2.05 -8.75
N GLU A 55 19.82 -2.55 -8.52
CA GLU A 55 20.94 -2.46 -9.47
C GLU A 55 20.66 -3.18 -10.80
N GLU A 56 19.74 -4.14 -10.80
CA GLU A 56 19.29 -4.88 -12.00
C GLU A 56 18.12 -4.16 -12.69
N GLY A 57 17.66 -3.02 -12.17
CA GLY A 57 16.57 -2.24 -12.72
C GLY A 57 15.17 -2.77 -12.38
N ARG A 58 15.05 -3.67 -11.41
CA ARG A 58 13.78 -4.25 -10.96
C ARG A 58 13.22 -3.45 -9.78
N SER A 59 11.90 -3.28 -9.75
CA SER A 59 11.16 -2.69 -8.63
C SER A 59 10.50 -3.80 -7.81
N GLY A 60 10.22 -3.53 -6.54
CA GLY A 60 9.73 -4.52 -5.56
C GLY A 60 10.82 -5.15 -4.73
#